data_AF-A0A7C7T5G1-F1
#
_entry.id   AF-A0A7C7T5G1-F1
#
_cell.length_a   1.000
_cell.length_b   1.000
_cell.length_c   1.000
_cell.angle_alpha   90.00
_cell.angle_beta   90.00
_cell.angle_gamma   90.00
#
_symmetry.space_group_name_H-M   'P 1'
#
loop_
_entity.id
_entity.type
_entity.pdbx_description
1 polymer ?
#
loop_
_entity_poly.entity_id
_entity_poly.type
_entity_poly.pdbx_seq_one_letter_code
_entity_poly.pdbx_strand_id
1 'polypeptide(L)' 'MNIAVVGSGYVGLVVGGCLAESGNDVVCADVDADKVSCLNNGEVTIYEPGLQSLIENNLANGRLTFT' A
#
# COMPACT_ATOMS: atom_id res chain seq x y z
N MET A 1 13.00 4.79 -6.16
CA MET A 1 12.43 5.74 -7.15
C MET A 1 11.08 6.21 -6.64
N ASN A 2 10.58 7.37 -7.09
CA ASN A 2 9.22 7.83 -6.74
C ASN A 2 8.20 7.19 -7.69
N ILE A 3 7.25 6.43 -7.17
CA ILE A 3 6.25 5.71 -7.97
C ILE A 3 4.85 6.00 -7.42
N ALA A 4 3.92 6.35 -8.33
CA ALA A 4 2.51 6.47 -8.02
C ALA A 4 1.74 5.28 -8.60
N VAL A 5 0.92 4.63 -7.77
CA VAL A 5 -0.01 3.57 -8.18
C VAL A 5 -1.42 4.09 -7.98
N VAL A 6 -2.24 4.07 -9.04
CA VAL A 6 -3.63 4.55 -8.98
C VAL A 6 -4.57 3.35 -8.91
N GLY A 7 -5.32 3.27 -7.81
CA GLY A 7 -6.18 2.18 -7.40
C GLY A 7 -5.53 1.29 -6.34
N SER A 8 -6.21 1.10 -5.21
CA SER A 8 -5.78 0.24 -4.08
C SER A 8 -6.67 -1.00 -3.96
N GLY A 9 -7.05 -1.57 -5.11
CA GLY A 9 -7.61 -2.92 -5.19
C GLY A 9 -6.51 -3.98 -5.16
N TYR A 10 -6.86 -5.24 -5.43
CA TYR A 10 -5.90 -6.37 -5.39
C TYR A 10 -4.60 -6.08 -6.16
N VAL A 11 -4.72 -5.71 -7.44
CA VAL A 11 -3.56 -5.48 -8.31
C VAL A 11 -2.72 -4.31 -7.81
N GLY A 12 -3.34 -3.16 -7.54
CA GLY A 12 -2.60 -1.96 -7.16
C GLY A 12 -1.98 -2.06 -5.77
N LEU A 13 -2.68 -2.65 -4.81
CA LEU A 13 -2.17 -2.82 -3.45
C LEU A 13 -0.98 -3.79 -3.41
N VAL A 14 -1.09 -4.94 -4.08
CA VAL A 14 0.02 -5.91 -4.14
C VAL A 14 1.21 -5.33 -4.90
N VAL A 15 1.00 -4.70 -6.05
CA VAL A 15 2.08 -4.09 -6.84
C VAL A 15 2.74 -2.94 -6.06
N GLY A 16 1.94 -2.05 -5.48
CA GLY A 16 2.45 -0.92 -4.70
C GLY A 16 3.25 -1.38 -3.48
N GLY A 17 2.75 -2.39 -2.77
CA GLY A 17 3.48 -3.04 -1.68
C GLY A 17 4.82 -3.62 -2.14
N CYS A 18 4.82 -4.48 -3.16
CA CYS A 18 6.06 -5.12 -3.65
C CYS A 18 7.10 -4.11 -4.17
N LEU A 19 6.65 -3.02 -4.78
CA LEU A 19 7.53 -1.94 -5.22
C LEU A 19 8.15 -1.20 -4.03
N ALA A 20 7.39 -0.95 -2.97
CA ALA A 20 7.89 -0.35 -1.74
C ALA A 20 8.88 -1.28 -1.01
N GLU A 21 8.58 -2.58 -0.95
CA GLU A 21 9.46 -3.61 -0.38
C GLU A 21 10.78 -3.71 -1.15
N SER A 22 10.75 -3.48 -2.46
CA SER A 22 11.94 -3.43 -3.31
C SER A 22 12.79 -2.15 -3.12
N GLY A 23 12.40 -1.25 -2.20
CA GLY A 23 13.14 -0.05 -1.85
C GLY A 23 12.72 1.22 -2.61
N ASN A 24 11.51 1.26 -3.17
CA ASN A 24 10.97 2.48 -3.80
C ASN A 24 10.12 3.29 -2.82
N ASP A 25 9.99 4.58 -3.10
CA ASP A 25 9.06 5.47 -2.42
C ASP A 25 7.74 5.45 -3.21
N VAL A 26 6.71 4.86 -2.62
CA VAL A 26 5.45 4.55 -3.30
C VAL A 26 4.30 5.29 -2.65
N VAL A 27 3.47 5.92 -3.50
CA VAL A 27 2.16 6.45 -3.11
C VAL A 27 1.06 5.68 -3.85
N CYS A 28 0.13 5.11 -3.10
CA CYS A 28 -1.06 4.44 -3.61
C CYS A 28 -2.26 5.37 -3.47
N ALA A 29 -2.83 5.81 -4.59
CA ALA A 29 -3.98 6.71 -4.61
C ALA A 29 -5.28 5.93 -4.84
N ASP A 30 -6.32 6.14 -4.03
CA ASP A 30 -7.66 5.57 -4.24
C ASP A 30 -8.74 6.65 -4.07
N VAL A 31 -9.88 6.50 -4.75
CA VAL A 31 -11.00 7.44 -4.62
C VAL A 31 -11.80 7.20 -3.33
N ASP A 32 -11.67 6.00 -2.76
CA ASP A 32 -12.34 5.58 -1.55
C ASP A 32 -11.56 6.02 -0.30
N ALA A 33 -12.01 7.13 0.31
CA ALA A 33 -11.37 7.72 1.48
C ALA A 33 -11.38 6.80 2.72
N ASP A 34 -12.41 5.96 2.88
CA ASP A 34 -12.50 5.02 4.00
C ASP A 34 -11.43 3.93 3.84
N LYS A 35 -11.29 3.41 2.62
CA LYS A 35 -10.23 2.46 2.28
C LYS A 35 -8.84 3.05 2.49
N VAL A 36 -8.60 4.29 2.06
CA VAL A 36 -7.32 4.99 2.28
C VAL A 36 -7.01 5.12 3.77
N SER A 37 -8.01 5.49 4.59
CA SER A 37 -7.86 5.58 6.05
C SER A 37 -7.51 4.22 6.67
N CYS A 38 -8.25 3.15 6.31
CA CYS A 38 -7.97 1.79 6.76
C CYS A 38 -6.55 1.35 6.37
N LEU A 39 -6.15 1.55 5.12
CA LEU A 39 -4.82 1.16 4.64
C LEU A 39 -3.70 1.93 5.34
N ASN A 40 -3.87 3.23 5.59
CA ASN A 40 -2.91 4.01 6.39
C ASN A 40 -2.80 3.53 7.85
N ASN A 41 -3.84 2.88 8.38
CA ASN A 41 -3.82 2.22 9.69
C ASN A 41 -3.29 0.78 9.64
N GLY A 42 -2.85 0.28 8.47
CA GLY A 42 -2.39 -1.09 8.27
C GLY A 42 -3.53 -2.12 8.11
N GLU A 43 -4.79 -1.66 8.02
CA GLU A 43 -5.96 -2.53 7.87
C GLU A 43 -6.16 -2.92 6.41
N VAL A 44 -5.69 -4.12 6.06
CA VAL A 44 -5.82 -4.68 4.70
C VAL A 44 -7.10 -5.51 4.60
N THR A 45 -8.05 -5.07 3.78
CA THR A 45 -9.34 -5.74 3.56
C THR A 45 -9.28 -6.90 2.54
N ILE A 46 -8.12 -7.10 1.92
CA ILE A 46 -7.86 -8.12 0.90
C ILE A 46 -7.11 -9.28 1.54
N TYR A 47 -7.66 -10.49 1.46
CA TYR A 47 -6.94 -11.68 1.88
C TYR A 47 -5.92 -12.11 0.81
N GLU A 48 -4.65 -11.81 1.06
CA GLU A 48 -3.50 -12.31 0.31
C GLU A 48 -2.40 -12.68 1.32
N PRO A 49 -1.90 -13.94 1.31
CA PRO A 49 -0.87 -14.37 2.24
C PRO A 49 0.36 -13.45 2.29
N GLY A 50 0.65 -12.91 3.48
CA GLY A 50 1.81 -12.05 3.72
C GLY A 50 1.63 -10.57 3.34
N LEU A 51 0.53 -10.19 2.68
CA LEU A 51 0.29 -8.81 2.26
C LEU A 51 0.20 -7.86 3.46
N GLN A 52 -0.52 -8.23 4.51
CA GLN A 52 -0.69 -7.37 5.68
C GLN A 52 0.65 -6.97 6.31
N SER A 53 1.51 -7.95 6.61
CA SER A 53 2.84 -7.67 7.18
C SER A 53 3.72 -6.85 6.25
N LEU A 54 3.62 -7.08 4.93
CA LEU A 54 4.35 -6.31 3.93
C LEU A 54 3.92 -4.83 3.93
N ILE A 55 2.61 -4.57 3.98
CA ILE A 55 2.06 -3.20 4.03
C ILE A 55 2.45 -2.52 5.34
N GLU A 56 2.24 -3.17 6.49
CA GLU A 56 2.60 -2.66 7.82
C GLU A 56 4.10 -2.28 7.89
N ASN A 57 4.98 -3.15 7.38
CA ASN A 57 6.42 -2.89 7.36
C ASN A 57 6.77 -1.69 6.48
N ASN A 58 6.16 -1.53 5.31
CA ASN A 58 6.50 -0.43 4.40
C ASN A 58 5.87 0.91 4.81
N LEU A 59 4.73 0.87 5.49
CA LEU A 59 4.18 2.04 6.20
C LEU A 59 5.12 2.49 7.32
N ALA A 60 5.54 1.57 8.19
CA ALA A 60 6.45 1.86 9.30
C ALA A 60 7.81 2.40 8.81
N ASN A 61 8.28 1.93 7.67
CA ASN A 61 9.52 2.40 7.03
C ASN A 61 9.35 3.70 6.22
N GLY A 62 8.13 4.24 6.09
CA GLY A 62 7.85 5.46 5.33
C GLY A 62 8.03 5.32 3.81
N ARG A 63 8.13 4.09 3.30
CA ARG A 63 8.28 3.80 1.86
C ARG A 63 6.97 3.63 1.13
N LEU A 64 5.87 3.43 1.86
CA LEU A 64 4.53 3.31 1.31
C LEU A 64 3.61 4.32 2.01
N THR A 65 2.80 5.02 1.22
CA THR A 65 1.77 5.95 1.71
C THR A 65 0.49 5.79 0.90
N PHE A 66 -0.66 6.08 1.51
CA PHE A 66 -1.95 6.05 0.83
C PHE A 66 -2.60 7.44 0.83
N THR A 67 -3.21 7.81 -0.30
CA THR A 67 -3.93 9.09 -0.47
C THR A 67 -5.22 8.95 -1.26
#